data_AF-A0AAW0WI50-F1
#
_entry.id   AF-A0AAW0WI50-F1
#
_cell.length_a   1.000
_cell.length_b   1.000
_cell.length_c   1.000
_cell.angle_alpha   90.00
_cell.angle_beta   90.00
_cell.angle_gamma   90.00
#
_symmetry.space_group_name_H-M   'P 1'
#
loop_
_entity.id
_entity.type
_entity.pdbx_description
1 polymer ?
#
loop_
_entity_poly.entity_id
_entity_poly.type
_entity_poly.pdbx_seq_one_letter_code
_entity_poly.pdbx_strand_id
1 'polypeptide(L)'
;MKEVLSSMGGGTGVVGLGVGGSSGICCRPRPVNLLLLLVLLLQAASATRTLAGQTYRTAYACEGTTLSIDCAPGNVINVIRANYGRFSITICNAHGNTEWSVNCQSPRTHRVLAESCSGKPSCTIEANTVRFGDGCPGTHKYLEAHYQC
;
A
#
# COMPACT_ATOMS: atom_id res chain seq x y z
N MET A 1 -2.76 12.57 -42.93
CA MET A 1 -1.35 12.89 -42.59
C MET A 1 -0.61 11.56 -42.53
N LYS A 2 -0.09 11.12 -43.67
CA LYS A 2 1.35 10.98 -43.98
C LYS A 2 2.04 9.87 -43.17
N GLU A 3 2.20 8.72 -43.82
CA GLU A 3 3.35 7.83 -43.62
C GLU A 3 4.62 8.46 -44.18
N VAL A 4 5.77 8.29 -43.49
CA VAL A 4 7.17 8.28 -43.99
C VAL A 4 7.98 7.55 -42.88
N LEU A 5 8.49 6.33 -42.99
CA LEU A 5 9.57 5.71 -43.80
C LEU A 5 11.02 6.13 -43.47
N SER A 6 11.89 5.11 -43.34
CA SER A 6 13.37 5.07 -43.41
C SER A 6 14.22 5.77 -42.33
N SER A 7 15.17 5.12 -41.65
CA SER A 7 16.32 4.27 -42.05
C SER A 7 17.58 5.05 -42.46
N MET A 8 18.72 4.47 -42.08
CA MET A 8 20.08 4.56 -42.64
C MET A 8 21.14 5.47 -41.95
N GLY A 9 22.31 4.86 -41.77
CA GLY A 9 23.61 5.46 -41.44
C GLY A 9 24.38 4.59 -40.44
N GLY A 10 25.16 3.57 -40.80
CA GLY A 10 25.95 3.38 -42.03
C GLY A 10 27.32 4.04 -41.87
N GLY A 11 28.32 3.29 -41.38
CA GLY A 11 29.69 3.78 -41.22
C GLY A 11 30.69 2.62 -41.13
N THR A 12 31.14 2.13 -42.28
CA THR A 12 32.27 1.21 -42.45
C THR A 12 33.59 2.00 -42.47
N GLY A 13 34.63 1.48 -41.81
CA GLY A 13 36.00 1.99 -41.92
C GLY A 13 37.03 0.99 -41.39
N VAL A 14 37.73 0.35 -42.31
CA VAL A 14 38.79 -0.65 -42.12
C VAL A 14 40.18 0.01 -42.11
N VAL A 15 41.09 -0.46 -41.24
CA VAL A 15 42.57 -0.61 -41.35
C VAL A 15 43.07 -0.97 -39.93
N GLY A 16 43.99 -1.88 -39.64
CA GLY A 16 45.06 -2.55 -40.38
C GLY A 16 46.28 -2.64 -39.44
N LEU A 17 46.64 -3.87 -39.05
CA LEU A 17 47.85 -4.41 -38.40
C LEU A 17 48.85 -3.50 -37.64
N GLY A 18 49.20 -3.94 -36.41
CA GLY A 18 50.43 -3.56 -35.71
C GLY A 18 50.69 -4.44 -34.49
N VAL A 19 51.66 -5.33 -34.61
CA VAL A 19 52.16 -6.25 -33.57
C VAL A 19 52.91 -5.51 -32.45
N GLY A 20 52.85 -6.01 -31.21
CA GLY A 20 53.88 -5.70 -30.22
C GLY A 20 53.45 -5.72 -28.74
N GLY A 21 53.94 -6.72 -28.00
CA GLY A 21 54.63 -6.47 -26.73
C GLY A 21 53.80 -6.35 -25.45
N SER A 22 53.90 -7.37 -24.60
CA SER A 22 53.55 -7.38 -23.19
C SER A 22 54.00 -6.13 -22.43
N SER A 23 53.09 -5.55 -21.64
CA SER A 23 53.42 -4.94 -20.35
C SER A 23 52.16 -4.95 -19.49
N GLY A 24 52.16 -5.85 -18.49
CA GLY A 24 51.09 -5.96 -17.52
C GLY A 24 50.94 -4.65 -16.76
N ILE A 25 49.84 -3.95 -17.00
CA ILE A 25 49.32 -3.01 -16.03
C ILE A 25 48.68 -3.88 -14.95
N CYS A 26 49.50 -4.32 -14.00
CA CYS A 26 49.03 -4.78 -12.72
C CYS A 26 48.11 -3.68 -12.17
N CYS A 27 46.79 -3.90 -12.22
CA CYS A 27 45.89 -3.28 -11.27
C CYS A 27 46.31 -3.77 -9.89
N ARG A 28 47.32 -3.12 -9.30
CA ARG A 28 47.66 -3.32 -7.89
C ARG A 28 46.38 -2.96 -7.14
N PRO A 29 45.73 -3.92 -6.45
CA PRO A 29 44.58 -3.58 -5.65
C PRO A 29 45.05 -2.52 -4.66
N ARG A 30 44.45 -1.32 -4.70
CA ARG A 30 44.66 -0.35 -3.63
C ARG A 30 44.38 -1.09 -2.33
N PRO A 31 45.27 -1.05 -1.33
CA PRO A 31 45.04 -1.73 -0.07
C PRO A 31 43.73 -1.20 0.48
N VAL A 32 42.69 -2.04 0.42
CA VAL A 32 41.37 -1.68 0.92
C VAL A 32 41.58 -1.52 2.42
N ASN A 33 41.45 -0.29 2.92
CA ASN A 33 41.73 0.00 4.32
C ASN A 33 40.83 -0.91 5.18
N LEU A 34 41.45 -1.73 6.04
CA LEU A 34 40.74 -2.70 6.87
C LEU A 34 39.68 -2.01 7.74
N LEU A 35 39.92 -0.75 8.12
CA LEU A 35 38.94 0.10 8.81
C LEU A 35 37.71 0.39 7.92
N LEU A 36 37.91 0.63 6.63
CA LEU A 36 36.83 0.87 5.67
C LEU A 36 36.00 -0.41 5.42
N LEU A 37 36.65 -1.59 5.40
CA LEU A 37 35.98 -2.89 5.34
C LEU A 37 35.14 -3.16 6.59
N LEU A 38 35.68 -2.90 7.79
CA LEU A 38 34.94 -3.04 9.04
C LEU A 38 33.74 -2.09 9.10
N VAL A 39 33.89 -0.84 8.67
CA VAL A 39 32.79 0.13 8.58
C VAL A 39 31.71 -0.33 7.60
N LEU A 40 32.07 -0.90 6.44
CA LEU A 40 31.10 -1.46 5.49
C LEU A 40 30.34 -2.67 6.06
N LEU A 41 31.03 -3.55 6.81
CA LEU A 41 30.39 -4.69 7.49
C LEU A 41 29.43 -4.23 8.61
N LEU A 42 29.78 -3.17 9.33
CA LEU A 42 28.90 -2.52 10.33
C LEU A 42 27.65 -1.87 9.69
N GLN A 43 27.81 -1.24 8.52
CA GLN A 43 26.70 -0.62 7.77
C GLN A 43 25.75 -1.68 7.16
N ALA A 44 26.28 -2.85 6.78
CA ALA A 44 25.48 -3.96 6.28
C ALA A 44 24.62 -4.62 7.38
N ALA A 45 25.09 -4.62 8.63
CA ALA A 45 24.36 -5.18 9.77
C ALA A 45 23.14 -4.35 10.22
N SER A 46 23.06 -3.08 9.81
CA SER A 46 22.03 -2.12 10.26
C SER A 46 20.92 -1.87 9.24
N ALA A 47 20.96 -2.52 8.07
CA ALA A 47 19.96 -2.38 7.02
C ALA A 47 18.93 -3.53 7.00
N THR A 48 18.34 -3.87 8.15
CA THR A 48 17.04 -4.58 8.15
C THR A 48 15.96 -3.57 7.77
N ARG A 49 15.84 -3.28 6.48
CA ARG A 49 14.62 -2.66 5.95
C ARG A 49 13.54 -3.73 6.05
N THR A 50 12.78 -3.75 7.14
CA THR A 50 11.48 -4.40 7.14
C THR A 50 10.72 -3.77 5.98
N LEU A 51 10.48 -4.53 4.92
CA LEU A 51 9.54 -4.10 3.90
C LEU A 51 8.18 -4.14 4.58
N ALA A 52 7.87 -3.07 5.31
CA ALA A 52 6.52 -2.72 5.68
C ALA A 52 5.80 -2.41 4.37
N GLY A 53 5.49 -3.48 3.62
CA GLY A 53 4.56 -3.41 2.52
C GLY A 53 3.29 -2.84 3.11
N GLN A 54 2.81 -1.75 2.51
CA GLN A 54 1.56 -1.08 2.86
C GLN A 54 0.43 -2.12 2.85
N THR A 55 0.16 -2.74 4.00
CA THR A 55 -0.80 -3.84 4.05
C THR A 55 -2.21 -3.25 4.02
N TYR A 56 -2.98 -3.62 3.00
CA TYR A 56 -4.38 -3.25 2.91
C TYR A 56 -5.17 -4.10 3.90
N ARG A 57 -5.79 -3.46 4.88
CA ARG A 57 -6.53 -4.10 5.98
C ARG A 57 -8.02 -3.77 5.87
N THR A 58 -8.86 -4.67 6.36
CA THR A 58 -10.31 -4.45 6.47
C THR A 58 -10.75 -4.65 7.91
N ALA A 59 -11.60 -3.78 8.40
CA ALA A 59 -12.24 -3.89 9.71
C ALA A 59 -13.76 -3.71 9.59
N TYR A 60 -14.50 -4.35 10.49
CA TYR A 60 -15.96 -4.33 10.51
C TYR A 60 -16.50 -3.98 11.90
N ALA A 61 -17.65 -3.31 11.94
CA ALA A 61 -18.47 -3.17 13.13
C ALA A 61 -19.95 -3.28 12.74
N CYS A 62 -20.69 -4.14 13.42
CA CYS A 62 -22.14 -4.27 13.19
C CYS A 62 -22.86 -3.00 13.65
N GLU A 63 -24.04 -2.72 13.09
CA GLU A 63 -24.85 -1.58 13.54
C GLU A 63 -25.14 -1.67 15.04
N GLY A 64 -24.88 -0.58 15.76
CA GLY A 64 -24.96 -0.49 17.22
C GLY A 64 -23.69 -0.91 17.97
N THR A 65 -22.64 -1.36 17.29
CA THR A 65 -21.33 -1.67 17.91
C THR A 65 -20.26 -0.65 17.52
N THR A 66 -19.04 -0.81 18.07
CA THR A 66 -17.92 0.11 17.84
C THR A 66 -16.86 -0.53 16.96
N LEU A 67 -16.42 0.20 15.94
CA LEU A 67 -15.24 -0.12 15.14
C LEU A 67 -14.00 0.35 15.87
N SER A 68 -12.98 -0.52 15.96
CA SER A 68 -11.64 -0.18 16.47
C SER A 68 -10.60 -0.46 15.40
N ILE A 69 -9.74 0.51 15.12
CA ILE A 69 -8.62 0.40 14.19
C ILE A 69 -7.36 0.91 14.88
N ASP A 70 -6.29 0.14 14.80
CA ASP A 70 -5.00 0.44 15.43
C ASP A 70 -3.84 0.14 14.48
N CYS A 71 -2.89 1.06 14.42
CA CYS A 71 -1.63 0.94 13.71
C CYS A 71 -0.46 0.72 14.68
N ALA A 72 0.59 0.05 14.20
CA ALA A 72 1.83 -0.11 14.97
C ALA A 72 2.49 1.26 15.26
N PRO A 73 3.27 1.40 16.35
CA PRO A 73 3.92 2.66 16.70
C PRO A 73 4.69 3.28 15.52
N GLY A 74 4.50 4.58 15.32
CA GLY A 74 5.12 5.33 14.21
C GLY A 74 4.34 5.31 12.89
N ASN A 75 3.27 4.52 12.77
CA ASN A 75 2.37 4.52 11.62
C ASN A 75 1.03 5.20 11.94
N VAL A 76 0.33 5.63 10.90
CA VAL A 76 -0.97 6.29 11.02
C VAL A 76 -1.99 5.64 10.09
N ILE A 77 -3.25 5.72 10.48
CA ILE A 77 -4.36 5.19 9.70
C ILE A 77 -4.54 6.03 8.43
N ASN A 78 -4.64 5.36 7.29
CA ASN A 78 -5.09 5.94 6.03
C ASN A 78 -6.34 5.20 5.56
N VAL A 79 -7.52 5.83 5.67
CA VAL A 79 -8.78 5.24 5.22
C VAL A 79 -8.85 5.29 3.69
N ILE A 80 -8.92 4.12 3.04
CA ILE A 80 -8.97 4.03 1.57
C ILE A 80 -10.41 3.99 1.06
N ARG A 81 -11.26 3.18 1.70
CA ARG A 81 -12.70 3.07 1.39
C ARG A 81 -13.47 2.77 2.66
N ALA A 82 -14.72 3.20 2.72
CA ALA A 82 -15.61 2.80 3.81
C ALA A 82 -17.07 2.81 3.39
N ASN A 83 -17.86 1.93 3.97
CA ASN A 83 -19.31 1.88 3.79
C ASN A 83 -20.02 1.53 5.10
N TYR A 84 -21.01 2.33 5.49
CA TYR A 84 -22.00 1.98 6.50
C TYR A 84 -23.26 1.59 5.75
N GLY A 85 -23.48 0.28 5.64
CA GLY A 85 -24.46 -0.31 4.76
C GLY A 85 -24.38 -1.83 4.79
N ARG A 86 -24.57 -2.48 3.64
CA ARG A 86 -24.45 -3.93 3.51
C ARG A 86 -24.17 -4.31 2.06
N PHE A 87 -23.06 -5.00 1.83
CA PHE A 87 -22.67 -5.62 0.55
C PHE A 87 -22.59 -7.15 0.61
N SER A 88 -22.62 -7.73 1.80
CA SER A 88 -22.64 -9.17 2.01
C SER A 88 -23.76 -9.55 2.98
N ILE A 89 -24.49 -10.61 2.64
CA ILE A 89 -25.54 -11.14 3.52
C ILE A 89 -24.96 -11.83 4.76
N THR A 90 -23.70 -12.30 4.72
CA THR A 90 -23.13 -13.15 5.78
C THR A 90 -22.50 -12.36 6.93
N ILE A 91 -22.07 -11.12 6.70
CA ILE A 91 -21.41 -10.29 7.71
C ILE A 91 -22.46 -9.74 8.68
N CYS A 92 -22.21 -9.81 10.00
CA CYS A 92 -23.15 -9.32 11.01
C CYS A 92 -24.57 -9.90 10.82
N ASN A 93 -24.68 -11.20 10.56
CA ASN A 93 -25.94 -11.89 10.33
C ASN A 93 -26.00 -13.25 11.06
N ALA A 94 -25.92 -13.21 12.38
CA ALA A 94 -25.91 -14.43 13.21
C ALA A 94 -27.20 -15.27 13.07
N HIS A 95 -28.33 -14.65 12.71
CA HIS A 95 -29.63 -15.31 12.57
C HIS A 95 -29.94 -15.75 11.13
N GLY A 96 -29.04 -15.51 10.17
CA GLY A 96 -29.21 -15.95 8.78
C GLY A 96 -30.39 -15.31 8.04
N ASN A 97 -30.69 -14.03 8.32
CA ASN A 97 -31.73 -13.30 7.61
C ASN A 97 -31.35 -13.12 6.13
N THR A 98 -32.24 -13.49 5.20
CA THR A 98 -32.03 -13.41 3.75
C THR A 98 -32.70 -12.21 3.08
N GLU A 99 -33.58 -11.49 3.80
CA GLU A 99 -34.42 -10.43 3.25
C GLU A 99 -33.73 -9.06 3.22
N TRP A 100 -32.56 -8.95 3.85
CA TRP A 100 -31.79 -7.71 3.87
C TRP A 100 -31.14 -7.40 2.53
N SER A 101 -31.17 -6.13 2.13
CA SER A 101 -30.55 -5.69 0.89
C SER A 101 -29.02 -5.76 1.00
N VAL A 102 -28.37 -6.39 0.01
CA VAL A 102 -26.91 -6.36 -0.19
C VAL A 102 -26.47 -5.28 -1.18
N ASN A 103 -27.40 -4.45 -1.65
CA ASN A 103 -27.11 -3.27 -2.46
C ASN A 103 -27.29 -2.01 -1.61
N CYS A 104 -26.76 -2.03 -0.38
CA CYS A 104 -26.90 -0.93 0.55
C CYS A 104 -25.59 -0.19 0.78
N GLN A 105 -25.61 1.11 0.48
CA GLN A 105 -24.47 1.99 0.69
C GLN A 105 -24.87 3.35 1.24
N SER A 106 -23.98 3.95 2.03
CA SER A 106 -24.08 5.36 2.44
C SER A 106 -22.92 6.16 1.86
N PRO A 107 -23.18 7.16 0.98
CA PRO A 107 -22.14 7.98 0.35
C PRO A 107 -21.39 8.87 1.35
N ARG A 108 -21.97 9.09 2.54
CA ARG A 108 -21.37 9.91 3.60
C ARG A 108 -20.28 9.14 4.37
N THR A 109 -20.29 7.82 4.33
CA THR A 109 -19.46 6.98 5.24
C THR A 109 -17.99 7.30 5.13
N HIS A 110 -17.43 7.28 3.91
CA HIS A 110 -16.01 7.47 3.70
C HIS A 110 -15.53 8.81 4.27
N ARG A 111 -16.25 9.90 3.99
CA ARG A 111 -15.91 11.23 4.52
C ARG A 111 -15.87 11.24 6.05
N VAL A 112 -16.93 10.77 6.70
CA VAL A 112 -17.01 10.78 8.17
C VAL A 112 -15.91 9.93 8.81
N LEU A 113 -15.64 8.76 8.25
CA LEU A 113 -14.60 7.87 8.78
C LEU A 113 -13.20 8.44 8.54
N ALA A 114 -12.95 8.98 7.33
CA ALA A 114 -11.67 9.59 6.98
C ALA A 114 -11.36 10.81 7.86
N GLU A 115 -12.33 11.69 8.08
CA GLU A 115 -12.21 12.85 8.99
C GLU A 115 -11.98 12.42 10.45
N SER A 116 -12.60 11.32 10.88
CA SER A 116 -12.51 10.86 12.27
C SER A 116 -11.22 10.09 12.55
N CYS A 117 -10.70 9.32 11.59
CA CYS A 117 -9.65 8.33 11.83
C CYS A 117 -8.34 8.57 11.10
N SER A 118 -8.34 9.19 9.91
CA SER A 118 -7.10 9.30 9.12
C SER A 118 -6.07 10.18 9.83
N GLY A 119 -4.80 9.81 9.74
CA GLY A 119 -3.70 10.52 10.38
C GLY A 119 -3.55 10.25 11.89
N LYS A 120 -4.40 9.40 12.48
CA LYS A 120 -4.28 8.96 13.88
C LYS A 120 -3.64 7.57 13.97
N PRO A 121 -2.91 7.25 15.06
CA PRO A 121 -2.38 5.90 15.27
C PRO A 121 -3.47 4.89 15.66
N SER A 122 -4.55 5.35 16.28
CA SER A 122 -5.72 4.55 16.63
C SER A 122 -7.01 5.36 16.46
N CYS A 123 -8.12 4.65 16.20
CA CYS A 123 -9.43 5.25 16.06
C CYS A 123 -10.53 4.30 16.54
N THR A 124 -11.46 4.82 17.34
CA THR A 124 -12.69 4.15 17.74
C THR A 124 -13.91 4.96 17.33
N ILE A 125 -14.91 4.31 16.74
CA ILE A 125 -16.09 4.99 16.22
C ILE A 125 -17.31 4.06 16.23
N GLU A 126 -18.43 4.57 16.72
CA GLU A 126 -19.68 3.81 16.79
C GLU A 126 -20.35 3.73 15.41
N ALA A 127 -20.78 2.52 15.03
CA ALA A 127 -21.45 2.23 13.78
C ALA A 127 -22.97 2.45 13.91
N ASN A 128 -23.42 3.70 13.75
CA ASN A 128 -24.83 4.05 13.86
C ASN A 128 -25.35 5.00 12.77
N THR A 129 -26.65 4.96 12.58
CA THR A 129 -27.39 5.75 11.59
C THR A 129 -27.32 7.26 11.85
N VAL A 130 -27.20 7.68 13.12
CA VAL A 130 -27.08 9.12 13.47
C VAL A 130 -25.81 9.72 12.86
N ARG A 131 -24.71 8.98 12.90
CA ARG A 131 -23.40 9.42 12.43
C ARG A 131 -23.24 9.30 10.91
N PHE A 132 -23.67 8.17 10.34
CA PHE A 132 -23.39 7.82 8.94
C PHE A 132 -24.59 8.00 7.99
N GLY A 133 -25.80 8.24 8.52
CA GLY A 133 -27.05 8.29 7.76
C GLY A 133 -27.64 6.90 7.48
N ASP A 134 -28.92 6.86 7.08
CA ASP A 134 -29.60 5.62 6.69
C ASP A 134 -29.76 5.52 5.17
N GLY A 135 -28.88 4.74 4.52
CA GLY A 135 -28.96 4.51 3.08
C GLY A 135 -29.96 3.41 2.68
N CYS A 136 -30.43 2.59 3.64
CA CYS A 136 -31.29 1.44 3.38
C CYS A 136 -32.15 1.09 4.61
N PRO A 137 -33.28 1.79 4.81
CA PRO A 137 -34.21 1.48 5.89
C PRO A 137 -34.66 0.01 5.85
N GLY A 138 -34.77 -0.63 7.02
CA GLY A 138 -35.18 -2.04 7.15
C GLY A 138 -34.08 -3.06 6.88
N THR A 139 -32.88 -2.64 6.49
CA THR A 139 -31.69 -3.50 6.41
C THR A 139 -30.80 -3.27 7.62
N HIS A 140 -30.42 -4.35 8.31
CA HIS A 140 -29.44 -4.26 9.39
C HIS A 140 -28.05 -4.02 8.80
N LYS A 141 -27.38 -2.93 9.15
CA LYS A 141 -26.15 -2.49 8.50
C LYS A 141 -24.89 -2.96 9.25
N TYR A 142 -23.75 -2.79 8.62
CA TYR A 142 -22.44 -2.81 9.25
C TYR A 142 -21.56 -1.72 8.65
N LEU A 143 -20.64 -1.20 9.46
CA LEU A 143 -19.55 -0.35 9.02
C LEU A 143 -18.40 -1.24 8.55
N GLU A 144 -18.04 -1.14 7.28
CA GLU A 144 -16.87 -1.75 6.66
C GLU A 144 -15.85 -0.66 6.34
N ALA A 145 -14.62 -0.84 6.81
CA ALA A 145 -13.53 0.10 6.62
C ALA A 145 -12.33 -0.61 6.01
N HIS A 146 -11.92 -0.16 4.84
CA HIS A 146 -10.65 -0.53 4.24
C HIS A 146 -9.61 0.55 4.48
N TYR A 147 -8.46 0.18 5.03
CA TYR A 147 -7.45 1.13 5.45
C TYR A 147 -6.04 0.57 5.31
N GLN A 148 -5.06 1.45 5.43
CA GLN A 148 -3.65 1.12 5.53
C GLN A 148 -3.06 1.71 6.81
N CYS A 149 -2.07 0.99 7.32
CA CYS A 149 -0.96 1.47 8.13
C CYS A 149 0.30 1.17 7.29
#